data_AF-A0A952P2R4-F1
#
_entry.id   AF-A0A952P2R4-F1
#
_cell.length_a   1.000
_cell.length_b   1.000
_cell.length_c   1.000
_cell.angle_alpha   90.00
_cell.angle_beta   90.00
_cell.angle_gamma   90.00
#
_symmetry.space_group_name_H-M   'P 1'
#
loop_
_entity.id
_entity.type
_entity.pdbx_description
1 polymer ?
#
loop_
_entity_poly.entity_id
_entity_poly.type
_entity_poly.pdbx_seq_one_letter_code
_entity_poly.pdbx_strand_id
1 'polypeptide(L)'
;MEQNSPEFYDLHSHLFAQTQSRITYQTANDFSGTPVETAQWELGGFNGHPDHNYSDDHDPVFPGYTVAGGPVARPPKPALNFGWDVSHARRLVGFFWTIEKVRMPLGLSFPIERIMKGLTNQVAYVTFNRNFSSPNFTNYLDGTNGWYRVNYSNRVNFGYPPSSWGLGGASILGGGYAFWIKYNPEFERVIRSAAQKYTFPTGASSWGKIEALLSYPLSYFE
;
A
#
# COMPACT_ATOMS: atom_id res chain seq x y z
N MET A 1 25.66 32.20 -7.69
CA MET A 1 25.40 30.87 -7.11
C MET A 1 25.64 31.02 -5.62
N GLU A 2 24.56 31.10 -4.85
CA GLU A 2 24.60 31.20 -3.40
C GLU A 2 25.15 29.86 -2.86
N GLN A 3 26.23 29.90 -2.08
CA GLN A 3 26.76 28.69 -1.44
C GLN A 3 25.79 28.33 -0.31
N ASN A 4 25.15 27.16 -0.41
CA ASN A 4 24.32 26.62 0.65
C ASN A 4 25.14 26.49 1.94
N SER A 5 24.57 26.85 3.09
CA SER A 5 25.24 26.73 4.38
C SER A 5 25.51 25.25 4.73
N PRO A 6 26.59 24.94 5.48
CA PRO A 6 26.89 23.57 5.92
C PRO A 6 25.71 22.88 6.65
N GLU A 7 24.93 23.65 7.41
CA GLU A 7 23.74 23.18 8.14
C GLU A 7 22.65 22.61 7.22
N PHE A 8 22.53 23.15 5.99
CA PHE A 8 21.57 22.68 5.00
C PHE A 8 21.95 21.30 4.45
N TYR A 9 23.24 21.01 4.29
CA TYR A 9 23.73 19.71 3.83
C TYR A 9 23.58 18.61 4.90
N ASP A 10 23.75 18.95 6.18
CA ASP A 10 23.59 18.01 7.29
C ASP A 10 22.13 17.56 7.46
N LEU A 11 21.18 18.50 7.34
CA LEU A 11 19.75 18.19 7.45
C LEU A 11 19.28 17.23 6.34
N HIS A 12 19.74 17.45 5.11
CA HIS A 12 19.40 16.60 3.97
C HIS A 12 19.94 15.18 4.13
N SER A 13 21.22 15.07 4.47
CA SER A 13 21.89 13.78 4.68
C SER A 13 21.17 12.96 5.74
N HIS A 14 20.73 13.61 6.83
CA HIS A 14 20.01 12.97 7.90
C HIS A 14 18.61 12.48 7.48
N LEU A 15 17.81 13.32 6.79
CA LEU A 15 16.47 12.96 6.33
C LEU A 15 16.51 11.76 5.37
N PHE A 16 17.45 11.73 4.43
CA PHE A 16 17.55 10.64 3.47
C PHE A 16 18.10 9.35 4.09
N ALA A 17 19.03 9.45 5.04
CA ALA A 17 19.46 8.30 5.81
C ALA A 17 18.31 7.69 6.61
N GLN A 18 17.50 8.51 7.29
CA GLN A 18 16.31 8.05 8.01
C GLN A 18 15.25 7.45 7.07
N THR A 19 15.08 8.03 5.89
CA THR A 19 14.16 7.49 4.87
C THR A 19 14.62 6.11 4.40
N GLN A 20 15.92 5.94 4.15
CA GLN A 20 16.47 4.65 3.73
C GLN A 20 16.41 3.60 4.84
N SER A 21 16.64 3.99 6.11
CA SER A 21 16.57 3.04 7.23
C SER A 21 15.16 2.50 7.49
N ARG A 22 14.13 3.14 6.92
CA ARG A 22 12.73 2.67 6.97
C ARG A 22 12.42 1.64 5.88
N ILE A 23 13.33 1.40 4.93
CA ILE A 23 13.14 0.40 3.88
C ILE A 23 13.67 -0.95 4.33
N THR A 24 12.79 -1.96 4.32
CA THR A 24 13.18 -3.35 4.47
C THR A 24 13.17 -4.03 3.11
N TYR A 25 14.33 -4.55 2.69
CA TYR A 25 14.43 -5.34 1.46
C TYR A 25 14.17 -6.81 1.75
N GLN A 26 13.47 -7.47 0.82
CA GLN A 26 13.14 -8.89 0.89
C GLN A 26 13.33 -9.52 -0.49
N THR A 27 13.14 -10.84 -0.56
CA THR A 27 13.16 -11.58 -1.83
C THR A 27 11.79 -12.19 -2.08
N ALA A 28 11.30 -12.05 -3.30
CA ALA A 28 10.15 -12.78 -3.83
C ALA A 28 10.54 -13.45 -5.15
N ASN A 29 9.64 -14.24 -5.73
CA ASN A 29 9.82 -14.76 -7.08
C ASN A 29 8.99 -13.92 -8.06
N ASP A 30 9.48 -13.66 -9.25
CA ASP A 30 8.68 -13.06 -10.32
C ASP A 30 7.64 -14.06 -10.89
N PHE A 31 7.02 -13.75 -12.03
CA PHE A 31 6.06 -14.67 -12.66
C PHE A 31 6.71 -15.89 -13.33
N SER A 32 8.02 -15.85 -13.60
CA SER A 32 8.81 -16.96 -14.14
C SER A 32 9.39 -17.87 -13.05
N GLY A 33 9.31 -17.46 -11.78
CA GLY A 33 9.93 -18.15 -10.65
C GLY A 33 11.35 -17.64 -10.33
N THR A 34 11.83 -16.60 -11.00
CA THR A 34 13.16 -16.02 -10.76
C THR A 34 13.14 -15.17 -9.49
N PRO A 35 14.09 -15.34 -8.56
CA PRO A 35 14.19 -14.49 -7.39
C PRO A 35 14.44 -13.02 -7.76
N VAL A 36 13.68 -12.11 -7.16
CA VAL A 36 13.78 -10.66 -7.33
C VAL A 36 13.74 -9.96 -5.98
N GLU A 37 14.47 -8.85 -5.87
CA GLU A 37 14.40 -7.98 -4.70
C GLU A 37 13.06 -7.25 -4.64
N THR A 38 12.44 -7.23 -3.47
CA THR A 38 11.29 -6.41 -3.14
C THR A 38 11.63 -5.45 -2.00
N ALA A 39 10.79 -4.43 -1.80
CA ALA A 39 10.99 -3.44 -0.74
C ALA A 39 9.68 -3.16 0.01
N GLN A 40 9.81 -2.93 1.31
CA GLN A 40 8.74 -2.55 2.24
C GLN A 40 9.08 -1.23 2.92
N TRP A 41 8.08 -0.37 3.09
CA TRP A 41 8.21 0.85 3.89
C TRP A 41 7.70 0.57 5.30
N GLU A 42 8.55 0.80 6.31
CA GLU A 42 8.23 0.70 7.74
C GLU A 42 7.52 -0.61 8.11
N LEU A 43 8.14 -1.74 7.76
CA LEU A 43 7.60 -3.05 8.12
C LEU A 43 7.41 -3.15 9.64
N GLY A 44 6.19 -3.42 10.09
CA GLY A 44 5.83 -3.45 11.50
C GLY A 44 5.54 -2.10 12.15
N GLY A 45 5.57 -0.99 11.40
CA GLY A 45 5.29 0.36 11.93
C GLY A 45 3.90 0.52 12.52
N PHE A 46 2.95 -0.34 12.15
CA PHE A 46 1.57 -0.37 12.68
C PHE A 46 1.28 -1.53 13.64
N ASN A 47 2.31 -2.24 14.11
CA ASN A 47 2.14 -3.31 15.09
C ASN A 47 1.37 -2.78 16.32
N GLY A 48 0.29 -3.48 16.69
CA GLY A 48 -0.55 -3.13 17.85
C GLY A 48 -1.59 -2.04 17.60
N HIS A 49 -1.66 -1.45 16.41
CA HIS A 49 -2.70 -0.46 16.11
C HIS A 49 -4.08 -1.16 15.91
N PRO A 50 -5.17 -0.69 16.57
CA PRO A 50 -6.45 -1.42 16.62
C PRO A 50 -7.10 -1.73 15.27
N ASP A 51 -6.89 -0.89 14.25
CA ASP A 51 -7.39 -1.12 12.89
C ASP A 51 -6.90 -2.45 12.28
N HIS A 52 -5.81 -2.99 12.81
CA HIS A 52 -5.14 -4.19 12.33
C HIS A 52 -5.32 -5.39 13.27
N ASN A 53 -6.24 -5.29 14.23
CA ASN A 53 -6.54 -6.38 15.17
C ASN A 53 -6.92 -7.71 14.50
N TYR A 54 -7.29 -7.70 13.22
CA TYR A 54 -7.69 -8.88 12.47
C TYR A 54 -6.85 -9.08 11.20
N SER A 55 -5.65 -8.50 11.14
CA SER A 55 -4.80 -8.54 9.94
C SER A 55 -4.27 -9.93 9.57
N ASP A 56 -4.36 -10.92 10.47
CA ASP A 56 -4.07 -12.35 10.20
C ASP A 56 -5.34 -13.23 10.22
N ASP A 57 -6.54 -12.62 10.22
CA ASP A 57 -7.81 -13.34 10.08
C ASP A 57 -8.20 -13.46 8.59
N HIS A 58 -7.94 -14.63 7.99
CA HIS A 58 -8.20 -14.92 6.58
C HIS A 58 -9.61 -15.44 6.28
N ASP A 59 -10.45 -15.64 7.29
CA ASP A 59 -11.82 -16.11 7.06
C ASP A 59 -12.64 -15.00 6.37
N PRO A 60 -13.24 -15.24 5.19
CA PRO A 60 -14.04 -14.24 4.49
C PRO A 60 -15.34 -13.87 5.22
N VAL A 61 -15.73 -14.59 6.27
CA VAL A 61 -16.85 -14.23 7.15
C VAL A 61 -16.43 -13.10 8.09
N PHE A 62 -17.28 -12.10 8.30
CA PHE A 62 -16.94 -10.94 9.12
C PHE A 62 -16.60 -11.32 10.58
N PRO A 63 -15.47 -10.86 11.15
CA PRO A 63 -15.06 -11.29 12.49
C PRO A 63 -15.75 -10.53 13.64
N GLY A 64 -16.24 -9.32 13.39
CA GLY A 64 -16.62 -8.38 14.44
C GLY A 64 -18.11 -8.26 14.72
N TYR A 65 -18.93 -9.27 14.44
CA TYR A 65 -20.39 -9.16 14.55
C TYR A 65 -20.82 -8.63 15.94
N THR A 66 -21.61 -7.56 15.95
CA THR A 66 -22.11 -6.93 17.19
C THR A 66 -23.64 -6.97 17.33
N VAL A 67 -24.35 -7.67 16.44
CA VAL A 67 -25.82 -7.74 16.44
C VAL A 67 -26.32 -9.07 17.03
N ALA A 68 -27.43 -9.01 17.75
CA ALA A 68 -28.07 -10.19 18.34
C ALA A 68 -28.47 -11.21 17.26
N GLY A 69 -28.06 -12.47 17.43
CA GLY A 69 -28.30 -13.56 16.47
C GLY A 69 -27.24 -13.69 15.37
N GLY A 70 -26.24 -12.81 15.32
CA GLY A 70 -25.05 -13.01 14.47
C GLY A 70 -24.12 -14.10 15.03
N PRO A 71 -23.16 -14.60 14.22
CA PRO A 71 -22.07 -15.43 14.73
C PRO A 71 -21.36 -14.71 15.89
N VAL A 72 -20.83 -15.48 16.84
CA VAL A 72 -20.01 -14.93 17.93
C VAL A 72 -18.81 -14.21 17.32
N ALA A 73 -18.55 -12.98 17.78
CA ALA A 73 -17.38 -12.22 17.37
C ALA A 73 -16.12 -13.05 17.61
N ARG A 74 -15.28 -13.16 16.58
CA ARG A 74 -14.01 -13.88 16.69
C ARG A 74 -13.03 -13.02 17.50
N PRO A 75 -12.11 -13.65 18.27
CA PRO A 75 -11.06 -12.90 18.93
C PRO A 75 -10.15 -12.22 17.90
N PRO A 76 -9.57 -11.04 18.22
CA PRO A 76 -8.51 -10.44 17.43
C PRO A 76 -7.39 -11.43 17.09
N LYS A 77 -6.93 -11.37 15.85
CA LYS A 77 -5.79 -12.11 15.31
C LYS A 77 -4.89 -11.15 14.52
N PRO A 78 -4.09 -10.30 15.21
CA PRO A 78 -3.19 -9.36 14.54
C PRO A 78 -1.96 -10.08 13.98
N ALA A 79 -1.59 -9.75 12.76
CA ALA A 79 -0.26 -10.06 12.21
C ALA A 79 0.82 -9.24 12.92
N LEU A 80 2.03 -9.78 12.97
CA LEU A 80 3.23 -9.08 13.45
C LEU A 80 4.13 -8.75 12.27
N ASN A 81 4.80 -7.59 12.34
CA ASN A 81 5.74 -7.14 11.32
C ASN A 81 5.11 -7.09 9.91
N PHE A 82 3.85 -6.66 9.84
CA PHE A 82 3.14 -6.53 8.57
C PHE A 82 3.41 -5.17 7.91
N GLY A 83 3.16 -5.08 6.61
CA GLY A 83 3.39 -3.88 5.81
C GLY A 83 2.24 -2.88 5.94
N TRP A 84 2.42 -1.68 5.39
CA TRP A 84 1.32 -0.73 5.25
C TRP A 84 0.17 -1.35 4.45
N ASP A 85 -1.08 -1.02 4.81
CA ASP A 85 -2.20 -1.37 3.94
C ASP A 85 -2.07 -0.64 2.61
N VAL A 86 -2.55 -1.27 1.54
CA VAL A 86 -2.37 -0.74 0.17
C VAL A 86 -3.05 0.62 -0.04
N SER A 87 -4.07 0.95 0.78
CA SER A 87 -4.75 2.24 0.70
C SER A 87 -3.92 3.35 1.30
N HIS A 88 -3.23 3.09 2.41
CA HIS A 88 -2.33 4.07 3.01
C HIS A 88 -1.02 4.19 2.23
N ALA A 89 -0.50 3.06 1.75
CA ALA A 89 0.75 3.02 1.00
C ALA A 89 0.71 3.79 -0.33
N ARG A 90 -0.46 4.15 -0.86
CA ARG A 90 -0.57 5.05 -2.03
C ARG A 90 0.13 6.40 -1.82
N ARG A 91 0.31 6.84 -0.56
CA ARG A 91 1.07 8.06 -0.23
C ARG A 91 2.54 7.96 -0.66
N LEU A 92 3.10 6.76 -0.67
CA LEU A 92 4.47 6.51 -1.11
C LEU A 92 4.67 6.87 -2.59
N VAL A 93 3.61 6.79 -3.41
CA VAL A 93 3.66 7.20 -4.83
C VAL A 93 4.07 8.66 -4.94
N GLY A 94 3.37 9.55 -4.23
CA GLY A 94 3.67 10.99 -4.21
C GLY A 94 5.02 11.28 -3.56
N PHE A 95 5.29 10.67 -2.40
CA PHE A 95 6.55 10.87 -1.67
C PHE A 95 7.78 10.54 -2.51
N PHE A 96 7.84 9.35 -3.11
CA PHE A 96 8.99 8.94 -3.90
C PHE A 96 9.05 9.64 -5.26
N TRP A 97 7.92 10.04 -5.83
CA TRP A 97 7.92 10.90 -7.02
C TRP A 97 8.56 12.25 -6.73
N THR A 98 8.25 12.87 -5.59
CA THR A 98 8.91 14.10 -5.15
C THR A 98 10.41 13.90 -5.01
N ILE A 99 10.85 12.84 -4.30
CA ILE A 99 12.28 12.53 -4.16
C ILE A 99 12.95 12.35 -5.52
N GLU A 100 12.33 11.61 -6.44
CA GLU A 100 12.86 11.41 -7.79
C GLU A 100 13.10 12.74 -8.53
N LYS A 101 12.19 13.71 -8.37
CA LYS A 101 12.27 15.02 -9.04
C LYS A 101 13.27 15.97 -8.40
N VAL A 102 13.38 15.97 -7.07
CA VAL A 102 14.22 16.94 -6.36
C VAL A 102 15.65 16.44 -6.14
N ARG A 103 15.92 15.13 -6.27
CA ARG A 103 17.26 14.59 -5.98
C ARG A 103 18.38 15.21 -6.83
N MET A 104 18.17 15.40 -8.14
CA MET A 104 19.22 15.95 -9.00
C MET A 104 19.44 17.46 -8.77
N PRO A 105 18.39 18.31 -8.76
CA PRO A 105 18.56 19.74 -8.47
C PRO A 105 19.20 20.04 -7.12
N LEU A 106 18.96 19.18 -6.12
CA LEU A 106 19.49 19.34 -4.76
C LEU A 106 20.81 18.59 -4.52
N GLY A 107 21.37 17.92 -5.52
CA GLY A 107 22.62 17.16 -5.39
C GLY A 107 22.54 15.99 -4.40
N LEU A 108 21.36 15.39 -4.24
CA LEU A 108 21.09 14.34 -3.26
C LEU A 108 21.43 12.96 -3.81
N SER A 109 22.22 12.20 -3.04
CA SER A 109 22.47 10.79 -3.30
C SER A 109 21.37 9.96 -2.63
N PHE A 110 20.38 9.55 -3.41
CA PHE A 110 19.28 8.70 -2.94
C PHE A 110 19.05 7.53 -3.91
N PRO A 111 18.99 6.26 -3.45
CA PRO A 111 18.90 5.08 -4.30
C PRO A 111 17.48 4.85 -4.85
N ILE A 112 16.89 5.90 -5.45
CA ILE A 112 15.48 5.92 -5.84
C ILE A 112 15.14 4.80 -6.81
N GLU A 113 16.01 4.48 -7.77
CA GLU A 113 15.73 3.44 -8.76
C GLU A 113 15.61 2.05 -8.13
N ARG A 114 16.51 1.73 -7.19
CA ARG A 114 16.46 0.47 -6.44
C ARG A 114 15.21 0.39 -5.56
N ILE A 115 14.93 1.45 -4.80
CA ILE A 115 13.74 1.50 -3.92
C ILE A 115 12.47 1.34 -4.74
N MET A 116 12.32 2.10 -5.82
CA MET A 116 11.13 2.04 -6.64
C MET A 116 10.98 0.71 -7.36
N LYS A 117 12.07 0.10 -7.85
CA LYS A 117 12.04 -1.25 -8.38
C LYS A 117 11.57 -2.25 -7.32
N GLY A 118 12.12 -2.19 -6.11
CA GLY A 118 11.70 -3.05 -5.00
C GLY A 118 10.23 -2.89 -4.61
N LEU A 119 9.73 -1.65 -4.49
CA LEU A 119 8.32 -1.36 -4.18
C LEU A 119 7.39 -1.83 -5.31
N THR A 120 7.80 -1.66 -6.56
CA THR A 120 7.01 -2.14 -7.70
C THR A 120 6.95 -3.66 -7.73
N ASN A 121 8.07 -4.33 -7.50
CA ASN A 121 8.15 -5.79 -7.40
C ASN A 121 7.29 -6.32 -6.24
N GLN A 122 7.28 -5.62 -5.10
CA GLN A 122 6.45 -5.96 -3.96
C GLN A 122 4.96 -6.03 -4.35
N VAL A 123 4.46 -4.99 -5.02
CA VAL A 123 3.05 -4.95 -5.45
C VAL A 123 2.79 -6.01 -6.52
N ALA A 124 3.69 -6.14 -7.50
CA ALA A 124 3.51 -7.02 -8.65
C ALA A 124 3.55 -8.52 -8.29
N TYR A 125 4.41 -8.91 -7.34
CA TYR A 125 4.74 -10.31 -7.12
C TYR A 125 4.32 -10.84 -5.74
N VAL A 126 4.07 -9.96 -4.78
CA VAL A 126 3.66 -10.35 -3.42
C VAL A 126 2.22 -9.94 -3.14
N THR A 127 1.86 -8.68 -3.38
CA THR A 127 0.51 -8.18 -3.11
C THR A 127 -0.51 -8.74 -4.11
N PHE A 128 -0.14 -8.88 -5.38
CA PHE A 128 -1.01 -9.44 -6.42
C PHE A 128 -1.19 -10.95 -6.28
N ASN A 129 -2.43 -11.43 -6.41
CA ASN A 129 -2.80 -12.85 -6.28
C ASN A 129 -2.32 -13.75 -7.44
N ARG A 130 -1.52 -13.21 -8.38
CA ARG A 130 -0.99 -13.91 -9.58
C ARG A 130 -2.05 -14.43 -10.55
N ASN A 131 -3.31 -14.00 -10.42
CA ASN A 131 -4.39 -14.44 -11.29
C ASN A 131 -4.82 -13.30 -12.22
N PHE A 132 -4.27 -13.26 -13.42
CA PHE A 132 -4.62 -12.23 -14.42
C PHE A 132 -6.08 -12.30 -14.91
N SER A 133 -6.76 -13.45 -14.77
CA SER A 133 -8.18 -13.58 -15.16
C SER A 133 -9.15 -13.06 -14.10
N SER A 134 -8.70 -13.02 -12.84
CA SER A 134 -9.44 -12.53 -11.69
C SER A 134 -8.48 -11.77 -10.75
N PRO A 135 -8.00 -10.60 -11.20
CA PRO A 135 -6.93 -9.89 -10.53
C PRO A 135 -7.41 -9.38 -9.17
N ASN A 136 -6.66 -9.71 -8.13
CA ASN A 136 -6.95 -9.28 -6.78
C ASN A 136 -5.65 -9.04 -6.00
N PHE A 137 -5.76 -8.29 -4.92
CA PHE A 137 -4.62 -7.81 -4.15
C PHE A 137 -4.83 -8.05 -2.67
N THR A 138 -3.79 -8.44 -1.97
CA THR A 138 -3.80 -8.50 -0.50
C THR A 138 -4.06 -7.12 0.09
N ASN A 139 -4.64 -7.08 1.29
CA ASN A 139 -4.92 -5.82 1.97
C ASN A 139 -3.65 -5.06 2.37
N TYR A 140 -2.54 -5.78 2.59
CA TYR A 140 -1.25 -5.23 3.02
C TYR A 140 -0.15 -5.48 2.00
N LEU A 141 0.80 -4.53 1.89
CA LEU A 141 1.87 -4.60 0.90
C LEU A 141 2.77 -5.83 1.05
N ASP A 142 2.99 -6.31 2.27
CA ASP A 142 3.83 -7.48 2.59
C ASP A 142 3.20 -8.82 2.21
N GLY A 143 1.97 -8.81 1.70
CA GLY A 143 1.22 -10.02 1.36
C GLY A 143 0.36 -10.54 2.51
N THR A 144 0.46 -9.95 3.71
CA THR A 144 -0.51 -10.17 4.78
C THR A 144 -1.91 -9.85 4.25
N ASN A 145 -2.87 -10.71 4.59
CA ASN A 145 -4.18 -10.69 3.94
C ASN A 145 -5.32 -11.08 4.87
N GLY A 146 -5.38 -10.47 6.05
CA GLY A 146 -6.55 -10.56 6.92
C GLY A 146 -7.49 -9.37 6.76
N TRP A 147 -8.49 -9.32 7.63
CA TRP A 147 -9.42 -8.20 7.73
C TRP A 147 -8.71 -6.89 8.12
N TYR A 148 -9.27 -5.78 7.64
CA TYR A 148 -8.82 -4.43 7.98
C TYR A 148 -9.99 -3.57 8.44
N ARG A 149 -9.78 -2.75 9.49
CA ARG A 149 -10.75 -1.76 9.99
C ARG A 149 -12.09 -2.35 10.43
N VAL A 150 -12.05 -3.50 11.09
CA VAL A 150 -13.23 -4.14 11.70
C VAL A 150 -13.88 -3.20 12.70
N ASN A 151 -15.16 -2.87 12.49
CA ASN A 151 -15.95 -1.92 13.26
C ASN A 151 -15.36 -0.51 13.39
N TYR A 152 -14.52 -0.10 12.43
CA TYR A 152 -13.83 1.19 12.48
C TYR A 152 -14.79 2.37 12.56
N SER A 153 -14.45 3.33 13.44
CA SER A 153 -15.22 4.56 13.66
C SER A 153 -16.69 4.26 14.03
N ASN A 154 -16.89 3.26 14.90
CA ASN A 154 -18.20 2.80 15.39
C ASN A 154 -19.17 2.33 14.28
N ARG A 155 -18.66 2.02 13.09
CA ARG A 155 -19.47 1.48 11.99
C ARG A 155 -19.67 -0.01 12.21
N VAL A 156 -20.85 -0.37 12.72
CA VAL A 156 -21.23 -1.76 12.98
C VAL A 156 -21.13 -2.60 11.70
N ASN A 157 -20.52 -3.79 11.81
CA ASN A 157 -20.36 -4.74 10.71
C ASN A 157 -19.58 -4.21 9.50
N PHE A 158 -18.77 -3.17 9.70
CA PHE A 158 -17.89 -2.61 8.67
C PHE A 158 -16.49 -3.20 8.75
N GLY A 159 -15.89 -3.48 7.60
CA GLY A 159 -14.49 -3.83 7.47
C GLY A 159 -14.15 -4.18 6.03
N TYR A 160 -12.87 -4.31 5.72
CA TYR A 160 -12.41 -4.80 4.43
C TYR A 160 -11.99 -6.26 4.57
N PRO A 161 -12.65 -7.20 3.86
CA PRO A 161 -12.30 -8.61 3.90
C PRO A 161 -10.91 -8.86 3.29
N PRO A 162 -10.29 -10.02 3.56
CA PRO A 162 -9.15 -10.53 2.81
C PRO A 162 -9.37 -10.42 1.29
N SER A 163 -8.36 -9.97 0.56
CA SER A 163 -8.42 -9.77 -0.88
C SER A 163 -9.63 -8.91 -1.31
N SER A 164 -9.95 -7.87 -0.55
CA SER A 164 -11.07 -6.99 -0.91
C SER A 164 -10.71 -6.17 -2.14
N TRP A 165 -11.54 -6.24 -3.19
CA TRP A 165 -11.41 -5.29 -4.30
C TRP A 165 -11.48 -3.83 -3.82
N GLY A 166 -12.34 -3.54 -2.82
CA GLY A 166 -12.57 -2.19 -2.33
C GLY A 166 -11.37 -1.57 -1.60
N LEU A 167 -10.52 -2.37 -0.95
CA LEU A 167 -9.26 -1.88 -0.37
C LEU A 167 -8.10 -2.13 -1.33
N GLY A 168 -7.87 -3.39 -1.66
CA GLY A 168 -6.84 -3.90 -2.57
C GLY A 168 -6.85 -3.19 -3.91
N GLY A 169 -7.69 -3.70 -4.81
CA GLY A 169 -7.67 -3.31 -6.21
C GLY A 169 -8.05 -1.86 -6.49
N ALA A 170 -9.02 -1.29 -5.77
CA ALA A 170 -9.41 0.11 -5.92
C ALA A 170 -8.27 1.06 -5.49
N SER A 171 -7.50 0.72 -4.45
CA SER A 171 -6.34 1.53 -4.06
C SER A 171 -5.18 1.36 -5.04
N ILE A 172 -4.96 0.17 -5.59
CA ILE A 172 -3.92 -0.03 -6.60
C ILE A 172 -4.23 0.75 -7.88
N LEU A 173 -5.45 0.65 -8.42
CA LEU A 173 -5.82 1.36 -9.64
C LEU A 173 -5.99 2.88 -9.44
N GLY A 174 -6.62 3.30 -8.34
CA GLY A 174 -6.91 4.71 -8.06
C GLY A 174 -5.80 5.46 -7.32
N GLY A 175 -4.85 4.75 -6.73
CA GLY A 175 -3.79 5.33 -5.87
C GLY A 175 -2.52 5.74 -6.61
N GLY A 176 -2.48 5.63 -7.94
CA GLY A 176 -1.33 6.06 -8.74
C GLY A 176 -0.19 5.02 -8.86
N TYR A 177 -0.38 3.79 -8.37
CA TYR A 177 0.63 2.73 -8.51
C TYR A 177 1.01 2.46 -9.97
N ALA A 178 0.11 2.72 -10.94
CA ALA A 178 0.42 2.60 -12.37
C ALA A 178 1.61 3.47 -12.82
N PHE A 179 1.94 4.57 -12.12
CA PHE A 179 3.14 5.36 -12.43
C PHE A 179 4.45 4.58 -12.20
N TRP A 180 4.39 3.48 -11.46
CA TRP A 180 5.54 2.64 -11.15
C TRP A 180 5.86 1.60 -12.24
N ILE A 181 5.02 1.47 -13.27
CA ILE A 181 5.24 0.52 -14.39
C ILE A 181 6.64 0.67 -15.01
N LYS A 182 7.18 1.89 -15.07
CA LYS A 182 8.54 2.14 -15.60
C LYS A 182 9.67 1.40 -14.86
N TYR A 183 9.44 0.93 -13.63
CA TYR A 183 10.42 0.18 -12.85
C TYR A 183 10.27 -1.34 -12.95
N ASN A 184 9.12 -1.83 -13.44
CA ASN A 184 8.87 -3.25 -13.70
C ASN A 184 7.81 -3.40 -14.82
N PRO A 185 8.22 -3.76 -16.05
CA PRO A 185 7.30 -3.95 -17.17
C PRO A 185 6.26 -5.05 -16.95
N GLU A 186 6.54 -6.09 -16.15
CA GLU A 186 5.54 -7.11 -15.85
C GLU A 186 4.39 -6.57 -14.99
N PHE A 187 4.64 -5.53 -14.20
CA PHE A 187 3.59 -4.85 -13.45
C PHE A 187 2.57 -4.16 -14.37
N GLU A 188 2.95 -3.79 -15.59
CA GLU A 188 2.02 -3.31 -16.60
C GLU A 188 0.92 -4.34 -16.90
N ARG A 189 1.30 -5.63 -17.00
CA ARG A 189 0.35 -6.73 -17.24
C ARG A 189 -0.63 -6.84 -16.08
N VAL A 190 -0.16 -6.68 -14.85
CA VAL A 190 -0.99 -6.68 -13.63
C VAL A 190 -2.00 -5.54 -13.68
N ILE A 191 -1.54 -4.29 -13.86
CA ILE A 191 -2.40 -3.11 -13.93
C ILE A 191 -3.42 -3.22 -15.06
N ARG A 192 -3.00 -3.65 -16.26
CA ARG A 192 -3.90 -3.83 -17.41
C ARG A 192 -4.96 -4.88 -17.12
N SER A 193 -4.60 -6.02 -16.53
CA SER A 193 -5.58 -7.05 -16.18
C SER A 193 -6.63 -6.54 -15.19
N ALA A 194 -6.20 -5.79 -14.17
CA ALA A 194 -7.09 -5.18 -13.19
C ALA A 194 -8.01 -4.12 -13.82
N ALA A 195 -7.46 -3.23 -14.65
CA ALA A 195 -8.25 -2.22 -15.35
C ALA A 195 -9.27 -2.81 -16.34
N GLN A 196 -8.93 -3.92 -17.02
CA GLN A 196 -9.84 -4.64 -17.91
C GLN A 196 -10.99 -5.30 -17.15
N LYS A 197 -10.69 -5.94 -16.00
CA LYS A 197 -11.69 -6.62 -15.19
C LYS A 197 -12.66 -5.64 -14.53
N TYR A 198 -12.14 -4.52 -14.05
CA TYR A 198 -12.88 -3.54 -13.27
C TYR A 198 -12.95 -2.24 -14.05
N THR A 199 -13.88 -2.21 -15.01
CA THR A 199 -14.13 -1.03 -15.82
C THR A 199 -14.60 0.13 -14.93
N PHE A 200 -13.92 1.26 -15.02
CA PHE A 200 -14.45 2.50 -14.47
C PHE A 200 -15.71 2.85 -15.28
N PRO A 201 -16.87 3.02 -14.64
CA PRO A 201 -18.09 3.34 -15.38
C PRO A 201 -17.87 4.62 -16.20
N THR A 202 -17.90 4.49 -17.53
CA THR A 202 -17.57 5.52 -18.52
C THR A 202 -18.55 6.70 -18.59
N GLY A 203 -19.45 6.82 -17.61
CA GLY A 203 -20.48 7.85 -17.54
C GLY A 203 -20.62 8.54 -16.18
N ALA A 204 -19.69 8.31 -15.25
CA ALA A 204 -19.75 8.97 -13.96
C ALA A 204 -18.81 10.19 -13.96
N SER A 205 -19.39 11.37 -14.10
CA SER A 205 -18.93 12.63 -13.50
C SER A 205 -18.86 12.54 -11.95
N SER A 206 -18.57 11.37 -11.40
CA SER A 206 -18.46 11.13 -9.97
C SER A 206 -16.99 11.12 -9.57
N TRP A 207 -16.36 12.28 -9.68
CA TRP A 207 -15.47 12.69 -8.59
C TRP A 207 -16.17 12.47 -7.24
N GLY A 208 -17.50 12.60 -7.15
CA GLY A 208 -18.33 12.24 -5.98
C GLY A 208 -18.35 10.77 -5.50
N LYS A 209 -17.84 9.77 -6.25
CA LYS A 209 -17.63 8.39 -5.71
C LYS A 209 -16.18 8.13 -5.31
N ILE A 210 -15.24 8.91 -5.83
CA ILE A 210 -13.86 8.97 -5.35
C ILE A 210 -13.76 9.88 -4.12
N GLU A 211 -14.67 10.85 -3.95
CA GLU A 211 -14.74 11.71 -2.76
C GLU A 211 -15.16 10.96 -1.49
N ALA A 212 -15.90 9.85 -1.61
CA ALA A 212 -16.09 8.93 -0.48
C ALA A 212 -14.78 8.24 -0.02
N LEU A 213 -13.71 8.34 -0.81
CA LEU A 213 -12.33 7.90 -0.48
C LEU A 213 -11.37 9.07 -0.19
N LEU A 214 -11.80 10.33 -0.36
CA LEU A 214 -11.02 11.54 -0.10
C LEU A 214 -11.54 12.36 1.10
N SER A 215 -12.68 12.01 1.70
CA SER A 215 -13.20 12.62 2.92
C SER A 215 -12.51 12.12 4.21
N TYR A 216 -11.20 11.88 4.18
CA TYR A 216 -10.42 11.81 5.41
C TYR A 216 -10.02 13.23 5.78
N PRO A 217 -10.55 13.80 6.87
CA PRO A 217 -10.03 15.06 7.36
C PRO A 217 -8.54 14.89 7.70
N LEU A 218 -7.72 15.85 7.26
CA LEU A 218 -6.30 15.98 7.60
C LEU A 218 -6.06 16.20 9.11
N SER A 219 -7.12 16.26 9.93
CA SER A 219 -7.10 16.57 11.36
C SER A 219 -6.58 15.44 12.26
N TYR A 220 -5.95 14.40 11.71
CA TYR A 220 -5.37 13.29 12.48
C TYR A 220 -3.83 13.33 12.52
N PHE A 221 -3.24 14.50 12.25
CA PHE A 221 -1.83 14.80 12.49
C PHE A 221 -1.64 15.81 13.65
N GLU A 222 -2.54 15.76 14.63
CA GLU A 222 -2.30 16.18 16.02
C GLU A 222 -2.29 14.92 16.91
#